data_AF-A0A953B5E3-F1
#
_entry.id   AF-A0A953B5E3-F1
#
_cell.length_a   1.000
_cell.length_b   1.000
_cell.length_c   1.000
_cell.angle_alpha   90.00
_cell.angle_beta   90.00
_cell.angle_gamma   90.00
#
_symmetry.space_group_name_H-M   'P 1'
#
loop_
_entity.id
_entity.type
_entity.pdbx_description
1 polymer ?
#
loop_
_entity_poly.entity_id
_entity_poly.type
_entity_poly.pdbx_seq_one_letter_code
_entity_poly.pdbx_strand_id
1 'polypeptide(L)'
;MEFLAHRVKKIAAPLSTIPVELTAVEVGPSKHGREMISIDISEYGDPLYSRMVRVPFSVYLKPWQQPWGFKADLLATMQPLFVIPLQGIDWRDGISVMRDPRLTTELATRASGTIPNATHGTGELLTHYWNSDLARFHASFYAQEQHPAERWAETYDRQPLEMLPACVRVALEHPNDLLLRPAYIRQLVRVMLALGWHPRHIAGLICSKYKRDFGWTQFVNVDPATRADFYTRVFAGLFEAGTDDLEDFNCVSAQEQGICTFSTCGFNLLHFKQSALQRRIHDQLAHRPFNRLLLPSKHSGLPAADPRERVQPD
;
A
#
# COMPACT_ATOMS: atom_id res chain seq x y z
N MET A 1 9.61 -3.43 9.11
CA MET A 1 9.42 -3.93 7.74
C MET A 1 9.04 -2.82 6.76
N GLU A 2 8.01 -2.03 7.03
CA GLU A 2 7.66 -0.89 6.17
C GLU A 2 8.81 0.10 5.93
N PHE A 3 9.55 0.46 6.98
CA PHE A 3 10.75 1.29 6.84
C PHE A 3 11.79 0.67 5.88
N LEU A 4 12.05 -0.63 6.01
CA LEU A 4 12.96 -1.34 5.11
C LEU A 4 12.45 -1.28 3.66
N ALA A 5 11.15 -1.49 3.44
CA ALA A 5 10.55 -1.38 2.11
C ALA A 5 10.71 0.02 1.51
N HIS A 6 10.56 1.09 2.30
CA HIS A 6 10.83 2.47 1.85
C HIS A 6 12.30 2.64 1.45
N ARG A 7 13.24 2.10 2.25
CA ARG A 7 14.68 2.16 1.92
C ARG A 7 15.00 1.43 0.63
N VAL A 8 14.44 0.23 0.43
CA VAL A 8 14.61 -0.54 -0.80
C VAL A 8 14.03 0.23 -1.99
N LYS A 9 12.79 0.75 -1.90
CA LYS A 9 12.18 1.57 -2.98
C LYS A 9 13.04 2.78 -3.31
N LYS A 10 13.50 3.53 -2.31
CA LYS A 10 14.32 4.73 -2.50
C LYS A 10 15.63 4.45 -3.24
N ILE A 11 16.22 3.27 -3.03
CA ILE A 11 17.47 2.88 -3.69
C ILE A 11 17.20 2.27 -5.07
N ALA A 12 16.19 1.39 -5.18
CA ALA A 12 15.94 0.61 -6.39
C ALA A 12 15.17 1.37 -7.48
N ALA A 13 14.22 2.24 -7.11
CA ALA A 13 13.37 2.93 -8.08
C ALA A 13 14.17 3.79 -9.09
N PRO A 14 15.17 4.60 -8.68
CA PRO A 14 15.97 5.39 -9.62
C PRO A 14 16.87 4.56 -10.53
N LEU A 15 17.14 3.30 -10.17
CA LEU A 15 18.00 2.38 -10.91
C LEU A 15 17.22 1.47 -11.88
N SER A 16 15.88 1.54 -11.83
CA SER A 16 15.00 0.64 -12.56
C SER A 16 14.22 1.37 -13.64
N THR A 17 14.11 0.76 -14.81
CA THR A 17 13.18 1.20 -15.87
C THR A 17 11.76 0.70 -15.64
N ILE A 18 11.60 -0.29 -14.75
CA ILE A 18 10.32 -0.84 -14.32
C ILE A 18 9.94 -0.19 -12.98
N PRO A 19 8.71 0.33 -12.82
CA PRO A 19 8.27 0.93 -11.57
C PRO A 19 8.49 0.00 -10.37
N VAL A 20 9.10 0.52 -9.30
CA VAL A 20 9.30 -0.19 -8.04
C VAL A 20 8.27 0.32 -7.04
N GLU A 21 7.31 -0.52 -6.69
CA GLU A 21 6.17 -0.16 -5.85
C GLU A 21 6.03 -1.05 -4.63
N LEU A 22 5.43 -0.51 -3.56
CA LEU A 22 5.08 -1.30 -2.39
C LEU A 22 3.73 -1.99 -2.60
N THR A 23 3.68 -3.29 -2.31
CA THR A 23 2.49 -4.15 -2.50
C THR A 23 2.04 -4.25 -3.96
N ALA A 24 0.96 -4.99 -4.23
CA ALA A 24 0.42 -5.22 -5.56
C ALA A 24 -0.47 -4.06 -6.04
N VAL A 25 0.11 -2.91 -6.35
CA VAL A 25 -0.61 -1.77 -6.97
C VAL A 25 -0.62 -1.88 -8.50
N GLU A 26 -1.67 -1.41 -9.13
CA GLU A 26 -1.75 -1.29 -10.58
C GLU A 26 -0.87 -0.14 -11.09
N VAL A 27 -0.07 -0.41 -12.13
CA VAL A 27 0.77 0.58 -12.82
C VAL A 27 0.31 0.82 -14.24
N GLY A 28 0.70 1.95 -14.81
CA GLY A 28 0.44 2.28 -16.22
C GLY A 28 1.15 1.31 -17.18
N PRO A 29 0.77 1.31 -18.48
CA PRO A 29 1.39 0.47 -19.48
C PRO A 29 2.85 0.87 -19.74
N SER A 30 3.69 -0.12 -20.03
CA SER A 30 5.07 -0.01 -20.48
C SER A 30 5.24 -0.70 -21.84
N LYS A 31 6.46 -0.65 -22.40
CA LYS A 31 6.83 -1.34 -23.66
C LYS A 31 6.56 -2.85 -23.67
N HIS A 32 6.45 -3.49 -22.50
CA HIS A 32 6.23 -4.94 -22.37
C HIS A 32 4.88 -5.27 -21.72
N GLY A 33 3.95 -4.31 -21.70
CA GLY A 33 2.68 -4.44 -20.98
C GLY A 33 2.74 -3.76 -19.61
N ARG A 34 1.95 -4.23 -18.64
CA ARG A 34 1.94 -3.65 -17.29
C ARG A 34 2.88 -4.45 -16.39
N GLU A 35 4.07 -3.92 -16.19
CA GLU A 35 5.10 -4.56 -15.37
C GLU A 35 5.48 -3.66 -14.21
N MET A 36 5.66 -4.26 -13.04
CA MET A 36 6.20 -3.58 -11.86
C MET A 36 7.04 -4.54 -11.03
N ILE A 37 7.98 -3.98 -10.27
CA ILE A 37 8.70 -4.68 -9.21
C ILE A 37 7.93 -4.42 -7.91
N SER A 38 7.29 -5.45 -7.37
CA SER A 38 6.60 -5.37 -6.08
C SER A 38 7.57 -5.62 -4.94
N ILE A 39 7.71 -4.64 -4.05
CA ILE A 39 8.22 -4.85 -2.70
C ILE A 39 7.01 -5.27 -1.86
N ASP A 40 6.73 -6.56 -1.84
CA ASP A 40 5.55 -7.09 -1.17
C ASP A 40 5.81 -7.28 0.34
N ILE A 41 5.17 -6.42 1.12
CA ILE A 41 5.13 -6.50 2.58
C ILE A 41 3.71 -6.78 3.10
N SER A 42 2.78 -7.14 2.20
CA SER A 42 1.37 -7.39 2.56
C SER A 42 1.21 -8.54 3.56
N GLU A 43 2.22 -9.41 3.68
CA GLU A 43 2.28 -10.44 4.71
C GLU A 43 2.23 -9.88 6.14
N TYR A 44 2.65 -8.63 6.35
CA TYR A 44 2.58 -7.94 7.64
C TYR A 44 1.24 -7.22 7.86
N GLY A 45 0.31 -7.31 6.92
CA GLY A 45 -1.05 -6.78 7.02
C GLY A 45 -2.08 -7.73 7.65
N ASP A 46 -1.70 -8.99 7.92
CA ASP A 46 -2.51 -9.94 8.69
C ASP A 46 -1.73 -10.45 9.91
N PRO A 47 -2.42 -11.01 10.93
CA PRO A 47 -1.77 -11.54 12.12
C PRO A 47 -0.73 -12.61 11.81
N LEU A 48 0.43 -12.54 12.48
CA LEU A 48 1.54 -13.47 12.26
C LEU A 48 1.17 -14.94 12.51
N TYR A 49 0.27 -15.21 13.46
CA TYR A 49 -0.17 -16.58 13.75
C TYR A 49 -0.92 -17.23 12.58
N SER A 50 -1.49 -16.45 11.66
CA SER A 50 -2.19 -16.95 10.47
C SER A 50 -1.23 -17.32 9.33
N ARG A 51 0.08 -17.09 9.51
CA ARG A 51 1.08 -17.27 8.45
C ARG A 51 1.66 -18.68 8.46
N MET A 52 1.86 -19.20 7.25
CA MET A 52 2.56 -20.46 7.03
C MET A 52 4.08 -20.23 7.07
N VAL A 53 4.78 -21.01 7.89
CA VAL A 53 6.25 -21.05 7.88
C VAL A 53 6.69 -22.17 6.93
N ARG A 54 7.60 -21.85 6.01
CA ARG A 54 8.23 -22.86 5.15
C ARG A 54 9.41 -23.48 5.89
N VAL A 55 9.48 -24.80 5.87
CA VAL A 55 10.60 -25.55 6.44
C VAL A 55 11.54 -25.94 5.30
N PRO A 56 12.87 -25.73 5.41
CA PRO A 56 13.82 -26.23 4.42
C PRO A 56 13.61 -27.72 4.15
N PHE A 57 13.72 -28.11 2.88
CA PHE A 57 13.54 -29.45 2.34
C PHE A 57 12.11 -30.02 2.45
N SER A 58 11.12 -29.19 2.79
CA SER A 58 9.70 -29.55 2.70
C SER A 58 9.16 -29.46 1.27
N VAL A 59 8.07 -30.19 0.99
CA VAL A 59 7.37 -30.14 -0.29
C VAL A 59 6.54 -28.86 -0.37
N TYR A 60 6.68 -28.14 -1.48
CA TYR A 60 5.91 -26.94 -1.79
C TYR A 60 4.55 -27.30 -2.42
N LEU A 61 3.51 -27.37 -1.58
CA LEU A 61 2.18 -27.85 -1.98
C LEU A 61 1.22 -26.76 -2.47
N LYS A 62 1.63 -25.47 -2.48
CA LYS A 62 0.73 -24.35 -2.82
C LYS A 62 -0.05 -24.57 -4.12
N PRO A 63 0.53 -25.09 -5.21
CA PRO A 63 -0.23 -25.29 -6.45
C PRO A 63 -1.40 -26.26 -6.31
N TRP A 64 -1.25 -27.32 -5.51
CA TRP A 64 -2.30 -28.31 -5.25
C TRP A 64 -3.33 -27.83 -4.22
N GLN A 65 -2.93 -26.93 -3.32
CA GLN A 65 -3.84 -26.28 -2.37
C GLN A 65 -4.66 -25.15 -3.00
N GLN A 66 -4.19 -24.59 -4.13
CA GLN A 66 -4.85 -23.50 -4.84
C GLN A 66 -5.13 -23.90 -6.30
N PRO A 67 -5.92 -24.97 -6.54
CA PRO A 67 -6.10 -25.52 -7.88
C PRO A 67 -6.78 -24.54 -8.85
N TRP A 68 -7.55 -23.58 -8.33
CA TRP A 68 -8.16 -22.51 -9.13
C TRP A 68 -7.14 -21.59 -9.82
N GLY A 69 -5.90 -21.53 -9.32
CA GLY A 69 -4.82 -20.74 -9.92
C GLY A 69 -4.06 -21.46 -11.03
N PHE A 70 -4.33 -22.74 -11.28
CA PHE A 70 -3.56 -23.58 -12.20
C PHE A 70 -4.47 -24.43 -13.10
N LYS A 71 -4.02 -24.76 -14.31
CA LYS A 71 -4.74 -25.70 -15.18
C LYS A 71 -4.64 -27.11 -14.59
N ALA A 72 -5.74 -27.87 -14.62
CA ALA A 72 -5.79 -29.24 -14.08
C ALA A 72 -4.70 -30.14 -14.69
N ASP A 73 -4.52 -30.09 -16.01
CA ASP A 73 -3.52 -30.90 -16.73
C ASP A 73 -2.07 -30.57 -16.32
N LEU A 74 -1.83 -29.30 -15.95
CA LEU A 74 -0.52 -28.89 -15.43
C LEU A 74 -0.28 -29.50 -14.04
N LEU A 75 -1.28 -29.44 -13.16
CA LEU A 75 -1.14 -30.02 -11.81
C LEU A 75 -0.97 -31.55 -11.84
N ALA A 76 -1.58 -32.22 -12.82
CA ALA A 76 -1.46 -33.67 -12.99
C ALA A 76 -0.06 -34.11 -13.46
N THR A 77 0.67 -33.24 -14.17
CA THR A 77 1.98 -33.54 -14.74
C THR A 77 3.15 -32.92 -13.97
N MET A 78 2.86 -31.99 -13.06
CA MET A 78 3.87 -31.28 -12.30
C MET A 78 4.55 -32.19 -11.27
N GLN A 79 5.88 -32.22 -11.33
CA GLN A 79 6.70 -32.90 -10.33
C GLN A 79 6.65 -32.14 -8.99
N PRO A 80 6.84 -32.83 -7.84
CA PRO A 80 6.99 -32.18 -6.56
C PRO A 80 8.09 -31.10 -6.60
N LEU A 81 7.77 -29.94 -6.04
CA LEU A 81 8.74 -28.88 -5.83
C LEU A 81 9.17 -28.90 -4.36
N PHE A 82 10.45 -28.72 -4.09
CA PHE A 82 11.00 -28.68 -2.75
C PHE A 82 11.45 -27.28 -2.38
N VAL A 83 11.23 -26.87 -1.14
CA VAL A 83 11.78 -25.62 -0.60
C VAL A 83 13.24 -25.87 -0.25
N ILE A 84 14.19 -25.13 -0.81
CA ILE A 84 15.62 -25.28 -0.50
C ILE A 84 16.24 -23.97 -0.02
N PRO A 85 17.26 -24.01 0.85
CA PRO A 85 18.10 -22.84 1.10
C PRO A 85 18.95 -22.52 -0.15
N LEU A 86 19.07 -21.24 -0.49
CA LEU A 86 19.88 -20.78 -1.63
C LEU A 86 21.26 -20.24 -1.24
N GLN A 87 21.66 -20.33 0.05
CA GLN A 87 22.93 -19.79 0.49
C GLN A 87 24.09 -20.46 -0.27
N GLY A 88 24.85 -19.67 -1.03
CA GLY A 88 25.97 -20.14 -1.83
C GLY A 88 25.58 -20.87 -3.13
N ILE A 89 24.32 -20.80 -3.55
CA ILE A 89 23.80 -21.44 -4.78
C ILE A 89 23.22 -20.34 -5.68
N ASP A 90 23.59 -20.34 -6.97
CA ASP A 90 22.94 -19.46 -7.95
C ASP A 90 21.46 -19.82 -8.09
N TRP A 91 20.59 -18.83 -8.30
CA TRP A 91 19.15 -19.06 -8.34
C TRP A 91 18.73 -19.99 -9.48
N ARG A 92 19.46 -20.05 -10.60
CA ARG A 92 19.16 -20.95 -11.73
C ARG A 92 19.46 -22.40 -11.35
N ASP A 93 20.58 -22.64 -10.69
CA ASP A 93 20.93 -23.96 -10.15
C ASP A 93 19.95 -24.37 -9.06
N GLY A 94 19.54 -23.41 -8.23
CA GLY A 94 18.50 -23.60 -7.22
C GLY A 94 17.20 -24.13 -7.80
N ILE A 95 16.71 -23.57 -8.92
CA ILE A 95 15.50 -24.07 -9.60
C ILE A 95 15.64 -25.53 -10.03
N SER A 96 16.81 -25.91 -10.53
CA SER A 96 17.10 -27.30 -10.93
C SER A 96 17.07 -28.23 -9.71
N VAL A 97 17.72 -27.85 -8.61
CA VAL A 97 17.72 -28.61 -7.36
C VAL A 97 16.31 -28.76 -6.80
N MET A 98 15.51 -27.69 -6.77
CA MET A 98 14.12 -27.70 -6.27
C MET A 98 13.19 -28.70 -6.97
N ARG A 99 13.54 -29.13 -8.19
CA ARG A 99 12.73 -30.03 -9.04
C ARG A 99 13.22 -31.47 -9.03
N ASP A 100 14.36 -31.75 -8.41
CA ASP A 100 14.98 -33.07 -8.35
C ASP A 100 15.09 -33.55 -6.89
N PRO A 101 14.34 -34.60 -6.50
CA PRO A 101 14.40 -35.16 -5.15
C PRO A 101 15.80 -35.63 -4.73
N ARG A 102 16.62 -36.14 -5.67
CA ARG A 102 17.97 -36.62 -5.38
C ARG A 102 18.89 -35.46 -5.06
N LEU A 103 18.89 -34.42 -5.90
CA LEU A 103 19.70 -33.21 -5.67
C LEU A 103 19.27 -32.48 -4.40
N THR A 104 17.96 -32.45 -4.11
CA THR A 104 17.43 -31.89 -2.86
C THR A 104 17.93 -32.65 -1.64
N THR A 105 17.92 -33.99 -1.69
CA THR A 105 18.42 -34.85 -0.60
C THR A 105 19.93 -34.65 -0.40
N GLU A 106 20.70 -34.60 -1.49
CA GLU A 106 22.14 -34.33 -1.43
C GLU A 106 22.41 -32.97 -0.76
N LEU A 107 21.69 -31.91 -1.18
CA LEU A 107 21.81 -30.59 -0.57
C LEU A 107 21.45 -30.62 0.92
N ALA A 108 20.42 -31.35 1.32
CA ALA A 108 19.99 -31.46 2.72
C ALA A 108 21.08 -32.05 3.64
N THR A 109 21.99 -32.87 3.13
CA THR A 109 23.07 -33.44 3.94
C THR A 109 24.18 -32.44 4.30
N ARG A 110 24.29 -31.33 3.55
CA ARG A 110 25.38 -30.36 3.68
C ARG A 110 24.95 -28.94 3.97
N ALA A 111 23.71 -28.58 3.63
CA ALA A 111 23.20 -27.23 3.82
C ALA A 111 22.68 -27.00 5.23
N SER A 112 22.91 -25.80 5.75
CA SER A 112 22.38 -25.38 7.04
C SER A 112 20.97 -24.81 6.87
N GLY A 113 20.04 -25.27 7.70
CA GLY A 113 18.74 -24.62 7.92
C GLY A 113 18.76 -23.55 9.01
N THR A 114 19.92 -23.26 9.59
CA THR A 114 20.06 -22.29 10.68
C THR A 114 19.69 -20.90 10.19
N ILE A 115 18.76 -20.25 10.89
CA ILE A 115 18.40 -18.86 10.64
C ILE A 115 19.64 -17.99 10.94
N PRO A 116 20.14 -17.20 9.96
CA PRO A 116 21.29 -16.34 10.19
C PRO A 116 21.06 -15.37 11.34
N ASN A 117 22.08 -15.17 12.19
CA ASN A 117 22.01 -14.16 13.24
C ASN A 117 22.17 -12.77 12.60
N ALA A 118 21.05 -12.05 12.49
CA ALA A 118 21.00 -10.68 11.99
C ALA A 118 20.86 -9.63 13.11
N THR A 119 21.22 -9.95 14.36
CA THR A 119 20.96 -9.08 15.53
C THR A 119 21.53 -7.68 15.36
N HIS A 120 22.81 -7.56 14.95
CA HIS A 120 23.47 -6.28 14.78
C HIS A 120 22.81 -5.42 13.69
N GLY A 121 22.67 -5.97 12.48
CA GLY A 121 22.01 -5.26 11.36
C GLY A 121 20.55 -4.92 11.64
N THR A 122 19.84 -5.75 12.43
CA THR A 122 18.49 -5.43 12.89
C THR A 122 18.51 -4.26 13.87
N GLY A 123 19.47 -4.21 14.80
CA GLY A 123 19.65 -3.08 15.71
C GLY A 123 19.92 -1.76 14.98
N GLU A 124 20.77 -1.79 13.96
CA GLU A 124 21.04 -0.62 13.11
C GLU A 124 19.79 -0.21 12.32
N LEU A 125 19.08 -1.16 11.72
CA LEU A 125 17.83 -0.90 11.00
C LEU A 125 16.79 -0.23 11.90
N LEU A 126 16.66 -0.70 13.15
CA LEU A 126 15.74 -0.10 14.11
C LEU A 126 16.19 1.31 14.51
N THR A 127 17.49 1.53 14.73
CA THR A 127 18.06 2.86 15.00
C THR A 127 17.75 3.85 13.87
N HIS A 128 17.93 3.42 12.62
CA HIS A 128 17.56 4.23 11.47
C HIS A 128 16.06 4.49 11.38
N TYR A 129 15.23 3.49 11.72
CA TYR A 129 13.78 3.66 11.77
C TYR A 129 13.39 4.71 12.81
N TRP A 130 13.85 4.60 14.06
CA TRP A 130 13.46 5.54 15.14
C TRP A 130 13.82 7.00 14.84
N ASN A 131 14.89 7.24 14.07
CA ASN A 131 15.31 8.57 13.66
C ASN A 131 14.69 9.04 12.34
N SER A 132 13.78 8.27 11.74
CA SER A 132 13.19 8.58 10.43
C SER A 132 11.87 9.35 10.52
N ASP A 133 11.53 10.03 9.42
CA ASP A 133 10.24 10.70 9.23
C ASP A 133 9.08 9.69 9.32
N LEU A 134 9.31 8.46 8.87
CA LEU A 134 8.32 7.38 8.94
C LEU A 134 7.99 7.00 10.40
N ALA A 135 8.96 7.00 11.32
CA ALA A 135 8.67 6.77 12.74
C ALA A 135 7.83 7.89 13.35
N ARG A 136 8.11 9.15 12.99
CA ARG A 136 7.29 10.30 13.42
C ARG A 136 5.87 10.20 12.87
N PHE A 137 5.73 9.84 11.60
CA PHE A 137 4.43 9.54 10.99
C PHE A 137 3.70 8.41 11.73
N HIS A 138 4.36 7.29 12.02
CA HIS A 138 3.74 6.18 12.76
C HIS A 138 3.28 6.60 14.16
N ALA A 139 4.07 7.40 14.88
CA ALA A 139 3.67 7.94 16.17
C ALA A 139 2.39 8.79 16.05
N SER A 140 2.33 9.68 15.04
CA SER A 140 1.14 10.48 14.76
C SER A 140 -0.08 9.62 14.37
N PHE A 141 0.13 8.62 13.50
CA PHE A 141 -0.90 7.68 13.05
C PHE A 141 -1.57 6.98 14.24
N TYR A 142 -0.79 6.47 15.20
CA TYR A 142 -1.28 5.76 16.38
C TYR A 142 -1.65 6.67 17.57
N ALA A 143 -1.36 7.97 17.51
CA ALA A 143 -1.81 8.94 18.50
C ALA A 143 -3.33 9.22 18.41
N GLN A 144 -3.99 8.77 17.34
CA GLN A 144 -5.43 8.85 17.17
C GLN A 144 -6.06 7.45 17.22
N GLU A 145 -7.32 7.41 17.62
CA GLU A 145 -8.15 6.20 17.55
C GLU A 145 -9.15 6.30 16.40
N GLN A 146 -9.50 5.14 15.85
CA GLN A 146 -10.66 5.05 14.97
C GLN A 146 -11.92 5.27 15.81
N HIS A 147 -12.99 5.81 15.21
CA HIS A 147 -14.27 5.81 15.91
C HIS A 147 -14.75 4.37 16.09
N PRO A 148 -15.33 4.04 17.26
CA PRO A 148 -15.85 2.70 17.52
C PRO A 148 -17.11 2.45 16.68
N ALA A 149 -17.47 1.18 16.51
CA ALA A 149 -18.50 0.77 15.55
C ALA A 149 -19.86 1.41 15.81
N GLU A 150 -20.18 1.64 17.08
CA GLU A 150 -21.42 2.25 17.56
C GLU A 150 -21.57 3.70 17.06
N ARG A 151 -20.46 4.37 16.72
CA ARG A 151 -20.45 5.77 16.27
C ARG A 151 -20.31 5.93 14.76
N TRP A 152 -20.24 4.85 13.98
CA TRP A 152 -20.03 4.95 12.54
C TRP A 152 -21.17 5.66 11.81
N ALA A 153 -22.42 5.42 12.24
CA ALA A 153 -23.60 6.09 11.70
C ALA A 153 -23.54 7.62 11.84
N GLU A 154 -22.84 8.11 12.86
CA GLU A 154 -22.67 9.55 13.14
C GLU A 154 -21.38 10.13 12.56
N THR A 155 -20.47 9.28 12.08
CA THR A 155 -19.11 9.66 11.70
C THR A 155 -18.80 9.22 10.26
N TYR A 156 -18.24 8.03 10.06
CA TYR A 156 -17.80 7.54 8.75
C TYR A 156 -18.94 7.43 7.74
N ASP A 157 -20.15 7.10 8.19
CA ASP A 157 -21.31 6.95 7.30
C ASP A 157 -21.91 8.30 6.86
N ARG A 158 -21.55 9.39 7.55
CA ARG A 158 -21.98 10.74 7.19
C ARG A 158 -21.04 11.42 6.19
N GLN A 159 -20.00 10.73 5.73
CA GLN A 159 -19.09 11.32 4.75
C GLN A 159 -19.83 11.56 3.42
N PRO A 160 -19.95 12.82 2.96
CA PRO A 160 -20.60 13.13 1.68
C PRO A 160 -19.77 12.57 0.52
N LEU A 161 -20.22 11.45 -0.04
CA LEU A 161 -19.50 10.74 -1.11
C LEU A 161 -19.48 11.52 -2.43
N GLU A 162 -20.44 12.42 -2.64
CA GLU A 162 -20.56 13.27 -3.82
C GLU A 162 -19.37 14.22 -4.01
N MET A 163 -18.57 14.46 -2.96
CA MET A 163 -17.37 15.27 -3.05
C MET A 163 -16.12 14.50 -3.49
N LEU A 164 -16.24 13.17 -3.59
CA LEU A 164 -15.17 12.30 -4.02
C LEU A 164 -15.21 12.13 -5.54
N PRO A 165 -14.03 12.06 -6.20
CA PRO A 165 -13.96 11.65 -7.60
C PRO A 165 -14.67 10.31 -7.80
N ALA A 166 -15.39 10.14 -8.90
CA ALA A 166 -16.18 8.93 -9.16
C ALA A 166 -15.35 7.64 -9.09
N CYS A 167 -14.08 7.69 -9.52
CA CYS A 167 -13.13 6.57 -9.45
C CYS A 167 -12.72 6.16 -8.02
N VAL A 168 -12.90 7.03 -7.03
CA VAL A 168 -12.68 6.71 -5.61
C VAL A 168 -13.99 6.38 -4.92
N ARG A 169 -15.04 7.13 -5.24
CA ARG A 169 -16.38 6.94 -4.68
C ARG A 169 -16.89 5.52 -4.88
N VAL A 170 -16.69 4.95 -6.07
CA VAL A 170 -17.14 3.60 -6.42
C VAL A 170 -16.59 2.54 -5.46
N ALA A 171 -15.37 2.70 -4.93
CA ALA A 171 -14.78 1.76 -3.96
C ALA A 171 -15.44 1.84 -2.57
N LEU A 172 -16.15 2.92 -2.24
CA LEU A 172 -16.89 3.05 -0.98
C LEU A 172 -18.37 2.63 -1.13
N GLU A 173 -18.92 2.72 -2.34
CA GLU A 173 -20.28 2.28 -2.72
C GLU A 173 -20.33 0.78 -2.99
N HIS A 174 -19.34 0.25 -3.71
CA HIS A 174 -19.20 -1.14 -4.10
C HIS A 174 -17.82 -1.67 -3.67
N PRO A 175 -17.61 -1.88 -2.36
CA PRO A 175 -16.28 -2.13 -1.83
C PRO A 175 -15.71 -3.50 -2.21
N ASN A 176 -16.53 -4.51 -2.51
CA ASN A 176 -16.06 -5.82 -2.92
C ASN A 176 -16.02 -5.93 -4.46
N ASP A 177 -14.90 -6.21 -5.11
CA ASP A 177 -13.55 -6.50 -4.58
C ASP A 177 -12.63 -5.26 -4.54
N LEU A 178 -13.14 -4.08 -4.85
CA LEU A 178 -12.34 -2.86 -5.04
C LEU A 178 -11.45 -2.50 -3.84
N LEU A 179 -11.97 -2.54 -2.61
CA LEU A 179 -11.16 -2.29 -1.42
C LEU A 179 -10.22 -3.45 -1.06
N LEU A 180 -10.29 -4.61 -1.72
CA LEU A 180 -9.25 -5.65 -1.58
C LEU A 180 -8.04 -5.36 -2.48
N ARG A 181 -8.17 -4.42 -3.43
CA ARG A 181 -7.14 -4.09 -4.41
C ARG A 181 -6.29 -2.91 -3.92
N PRO A 182 -4.98 -3.08 -3.72
CA PRO A 182 -4.13 -2.04 -3.16
C PRO A 182 -4.17 -0.69 -3.90
N ALA A 183 -4.32 -0.66 -5.24
CA ALA A 183 -4.37 0.64 -5.93
C ALA A 183 -5.64 1.44 -5.67
N TYR A 184 -6.79 0.80 -5.48
CA TYR A 184 -8.03 1.51 -5.09
C TYR A 184 -7.89 2.08 -3.67
N ILE A 185 -7.28 1.33 -2.75
CA ILE A 185 -6.98 1.84 -1.41
C ILE A 185 -6.00 3.02 -1.50
N ARG A 186 -4.91 2.91 -2.27
CA ARG A 186 -3.94 3.99 -2.47
C ARG A 186 -4.59 5.26 -3.00
N GLN A 187 -5.46 5.12 -4.01
CA GLN A 187 -6.19 6.24 -4.60
C GLN A 187 -7.15 6.90 -3.60
N LEU A 188 -7.87 6.09 -2.82
CA LEU A 188 -8.73 6.56 -1.73
C LEU A 188 -7.91 7.33 -0.69
N VAL A 189 -6.79 6.77 -0.22
CA VAL A 189 -5.90 7.41 0.76
C VAL A 189 -5.42 8.77 0.25
N ARG A 190 -4.88 8.85 -0.97
CA ARG A 190 -4.41 10.11 -1.56
C ARG A 190 -5.50 11.18 -1.66
N VAL A 191 -6.72 10.80 -2.09
CA VAL A 191 -7.87 11.71 -2.14
C VAL A 191 -8.28 12.18 -0.75
N MET A 192 -8.33 11.29 0.24
CA MET A 192 -8.77 11.65 1.59
C MET A 192 -7.72 12.52 2.31
N LEU A 193 -6.42 12.28 2.09
CA LEU A 193 -5.34 13.15 2.56
C LEU A 193 -5.44 14.57 1.95
N ALA A 194 -5.75 14.67 0.66
CA ALA A 194 -6.02 15.95 0.01
C ALA A 194 -7.23 16.68 0.64
N LEU A 195 -8.23 15.94 1.10
CA LEU A 195 -9.37 16.50 1.83
C LEU A 195 -9.05 16.79 3.32
N GLY A 196 -7.81 16.58 3.76
CA GLY A 196 -7.33 16.87 5.10
C GLY A 196 -7.67 15.81 6.15
N TRP A 197 -8.08 14.61 5.73
CA TRP A 197 -8.39 13.54 6.67
C TRP A 197 -7.14 12.99 7.33
N HIS A 198 -7.22 12.80 8.65
CA HIS A 198 -6.18 12.07 9.37
C HIS A 198 -6.11 10.61 8.87
N PRO A 199 -4.92 10.07 8.56
CA PRO A 199 -4.72 8.70 8.09
C PRO A 199 -5.46 7.64 8.92
N ARG A 200 -5.44 7.76 10.25
CA ARG A 200 -6.16 6.85 11.15
C ARG A 200 -7.66 6.79 10.89
N HIS A 201 -8.29 7.92 10.58
CA HIS A 201 -9.72 7.95 10.27
C HIS A 201 -10.03 7.47 8.85
N ILE A 202 -9.07 7.57 7.91
CA ILE A 202 -9.16 6.90 6.61
C ILE A 202 -9.19 5.38 6.81
N ALA A 203 -8.31 4.86 7.67
CA ALA A 203 -8.30 3.44 8.04
C ALA A 203 -9.62 3.02 8.71
N GLY A 204 -10.16 3.86 9.60
CA GLY A 204 -11.48 3.64 10.22
C GLY A 204 -12.63 3.61 9.21
N LEU A 205 -12.62 4.48 8.20
CA LEU A 205 -13.60 4.45 7.11
C LEU A 205 -13.53 3.13 6.33
N ILE A 206 -12.33 2.67 5.96
CA ILE A 206 -12.14 1.39 5.26
C ILE A 206 -12.55 0.21 6.15
N CYS A 207 -12.15 0.21 7.42
CA CYS A 207 -12.55 -0.79 8.42
C CYS A 207 -14.08 -0.88 8.54
N SER A 208 -14.78 0.26 8.51
CA SER A 208 -16.24 0.30 8.54
C SER A 208 -16.89 -0.40 7.35
N LYS A 209 -16.23 -0.43 6.19
CA LYS A 209 -16.69 -1.19 5.02
C LYS A 209 -16.39 -2.67 5.17
N TYR A 210 -15.20 -3.04 5.62
CA TYR A 210 -14.83 -4.43 5.79
C TYR A 210 -15.65 -5.19 6.85
N LYS A 211 -16.09 -4.51 7.93
CA LYS A 211 -16.91 -5.15 8.98
C LYS A 211 -18.38 -5.32 8.61
N ARG A 212 -18.82 -4.80 7.46
CA ARG A 212 -20.19 -4.95 6.95
C ARG A 212 -20.25 -6.05 5.91
N ASP A 213 -21.45 -6.57 5.70
CA ASP A 213 -21.67 -7.61 4.70
C ASP A 213 -21.68 -7.02 3.29
N PHE A 214 -20.55 -7.20 2.60
CA PHE A 214 -20.42 -7.01 1.16
C PHE A 214 -19.98 -8.30 0.47
N GLY A 215 -20.27 -9.47 1.06
CA GLY A 215 -19.86 -10.77 0.52
C GLY A 215 -18.36 -11.07 0.65
N TRP A 216 -17.72 -10.58 1.70
CA TRP A 216 -16.30 -10.84 1.96
C TRP A 216 -16.04 -12.31 2.31
N THR A 217 -14.94 -12.86 1.83
CA THR A 217 -14.44 -14.19 2.23
C THR A 217 -13.05 -14.13 2.87
N GLN A 218 -12.37 -12.98 2.73
CA GLN A 218 -10.96 -12.78 3.07
C GLN A 218 -10.72 -12.43 4.53
N PHE A 219 -11.78 -12.22 5.31
CA PHE A 219 -11.73 -11.78 6.71
C PHE A 219 -12.17 -12.87 7.70
N VAL A 220 -12.36 -14.11 7.22
CA VAL A 220 -12.64 -15.24 8.12
C VAL A 220 -11.43 -15.43 9.04
N ASN A 221 -11.65 -15.37 10.36
CA ASN A 221 -10.63 -15.50 11.41
C ASN A 221 -9.53 -14.43 11.40
N VAL A 222 -9.75 -13.29 10.74
CA VAL A 222 -8.79 -12.17 10.70
C VAL A 222 -9.53 -10.88 11.03
N ASP A 223 -8.97 -10.05 11.91
CA ASP A 223 -9.54 -8.74 12.20
C ASP A 223 -9.38 -7.80 10.98
N PRO A 224 -10.48 -7.36 10.33
CA PRO A 224 -10.38 -6.49 9.17
C PRO A 224 -9.75 -5.13 9.47
N ALA A 225 -9.78 -4.69 10.74
CA ALA A 225 -9.15 -3.43 11.13
C ALA A 225 -7.63 -3.45 10.90
N THR A 226 -6.98 -4.60 11.10
CA THR A 226 -5.53 -4.76 10.89
C THR A 226 -5.17 -4.51 9.43
N ARG A 227 -5.97 -5.04 8.49
CA ARG A 227 -5.74 -4.84 7.06
C ARG A 227 -6.02 -3.40 6.62
N ALA A 228 -7.09 -2.80 7.13
CA ALA A 228 -7.43 -1.40 6.86
C ALA A 228 -6.32 -0.45 7.35
N ASP A 229 -5.82 -0.67 8.56
CA ASP A 229 -4.68 0.07 9.12
C ASP A 229 -3.42 -0.13 8.30
N PHE A 230 -3.09 -1.37 7.95
CA PHE A 230 -1.88 -1.71 7.22
C PHE A 230 -1.78 -0.94 5.89
N TYR A 231 -2.77 -1.08 5.00
CA TYR A 231 -2.70 -0.43 3.69
C TYR A 231 -2.77 1.09 3.80
N THR A 232 -3.61 1.61 4.69
CA THR A 232 -3.71 3.06 4.90
C THR A 232 -2.38 3.62 5.39
N ARG A 233 -1.76 2.97 6.37
CA ARG A 233 -0.48 3.39 6.96
C ARG A 233 0.65 3.32 5.93
N VAL A 234 0.73 2.25 5.14
CA VAL A 234 1.73 2.13 4.07
C VAL A 234 1.60 3.26 3.04
N PHE A 235 0.39 3.51 2.52
CA PHE A 235 0.22 4.52 1.47
C PHE A 235 0.33 5.95 1.97
N ALA A 236 -0.21 6.25 3.15
CA ALA A 236 -0.02 7.57 3.76
C ALA A 236 1.43 7.77 4.19
N GLY A 237 2.08 6.75 4.74
CA GLY A 237 3.49 6.80 5.16
C GLY A 237 4.44 7.02 4.00
N LEU A 238 4.19 6.42 2.83
CA LEU A 238 4.96 6.70 1.60
C LEU A 238 4.91 8.18 1.25
N PHE A 239 3.72 8.78 1.31
CA PHE A 239 3.50 10.19 0.98
C PHE A 239 4.15 11.12 2.01
N GLU A 240 3.91 10.87 3.31
CA GLU A 240 4.40 11.66 4.45
C GLU A 240 5.92 11.62 4.56
N ALA A 241 6.54 10.45 4.32
CA ALA A 241 8.00 10.30 4.34
C ALA A 241 8.68 10.75 3.03
N GLY A 242 7.96 11.42 2.13
CA GLY A 242 8.51 11.92 0.85
C GLY A 242 9.02 10.83 -0.09
N THR A 243 8.47 9.62 0.02
CA THR A 243 8.79 8.49 -0.88
C THR A 243 7.79 8.37 -2.04
N ASP A 244 6.63 9.02 -1.91
CA ASP A 244 5.63 9.20 -2.95
C ASP A 244 5.35 10.70 -3.15
N ASP A 245 5.75 11.25 -4.29
CA ASP A 245 5.50 12.64 -4.68
C ASP A 245 4.27 12.82 -5.57
N LEU A 246 3.40 11.80 -5.59
CA LEU A 246 2.12 11.80 -6.29
C LEU A 246 2.27 12.01 -7.80
N GLU A 247 3.37 11.53 -8.40
CA GLU A 247 3.66 11.68 -9.83
C GLU A 247 2.51 11.14 -10.68
N ASP A 248 2.06 9.92 -10.36
CA ASP A 248 0.96 9.20 -11.01
C ASP A 248 -0.44 9.58 -10.47
N PHE A 249 -0.55 10.60 -9.62
CA PHE A 249 -1.85 11.04 -9.07
C PHE A 249 -2.54 12.05 -9.98
N ASN A 250 -2.99 11.58 -11.14
CA ASN A 250 -3.70 12.36 -12.14
C ASN A 250 -4.73 11.49 -12.89
N CYS A 251 -5.65 12.11 -13.63
CA CYS A 251 -6.73 11.38 -14.30
C CYS A 251 -6.24 10.41 -15.38
N VAL A 252 -5.18 10.76 -16.11
CA VAL A 252 -4.61 9.93 -17.18
C VAL A 252 -4.02 8.65 -16.59
N SER A 253 -3.15 8.79 -15.59
CA SER A 253 -2.55 7.65 -14.90
C SER A 253 -3.61 6.76 -14.23
N ALA A 254 -4.65 7.35 -13.62
CA ALA A 254 -5.75 6.57 -13.04
C ALA A 254 -6.53 5.76 -14.09
N GLN A 255 -6.69 6.29 -15.31
CA GLN A 255 -7.31 5.57 -16.44
C GLN A 255 -6.38 4.47 -16.98
N GLU A 256 -5.09 4.77 -17.16
CA GLU A 256 -4.07 3.82 -17.59
C GLU A 256 -3.91 2.64 -16.63
N GLN A 257 -4.04 2.89 -15.32
CA GLN A 257 -4.04 1.86 -14.27
C GLN A 257 -5.36 1.07 -14.21
N GLY A 258 -6.42 1.52 -14.88
CA GLY A 258 -7.74 0.89 -14.85
C GLY A 258 -8.52 1.13 -13.55
N ILE A 259 -8.17 2.18 -12.80
CA ILE A 259 -8.87 2.61 -11.57
C ILE A 259 -10.02 3.56 -11.91
N CYS A 260 -9.82 4.43 -12.91
CA CYS A 260 -10.84 5.35 -13.39
C CYS A 260 -11.36 4.89 -14.76
N THR A 261 -12.62 4.48 -14.84
CA THR A 261 -13.28 4.12 -16.11
C THR A 261 -14.06 5.30 -16.72
N PHE A 262 -14.14 6.43 -16.03
CA PHE A 262 -14.90 7.58 -16.46
C PHE A 262 -14.04 8.49 -17.35
N SER A 263 -14.56 8.81 -18.54
CA SER A 263 -13.96 9.82 -19.43
C SER A 263 -14.12 11.23 -18.87
N THR A 264 -15.27 11.51 -18.24
CA THR A 264 -15.57 12.76 -17.53
C THR A 264 -16.41 12.48 -16.30
N CYS A 265 -15.96 12.92 -15.12
CA CYS A 265 -16.72 12.75 -13.86
C CYS A 265 -16.91 14.06 -13.07
N GLY A 266 -16.57 15.21 -13.65
CA GLY A 266 -16.65 16.52 -12.99
C GLY A 266 -15.52 16.81 -12.01
N PHE A 267 -14.59 15.87 -11.80
CA PHE A 267 -13.42 16.03 -10.95
C PHE A 267 -12.12 16.02 -11.75
N ASN A 268 -11.12 16.72 -11.22
CA ASN A 268 -9.74 16.69 -11.70
C ASN A 268 -8.81 16.27 -10.56
N LEU A 269 -8.18 15.10 -10.69
CA LEU A 269 -7.26 14.57 -9.66
C LEU A 269 -6.05 15.49 -9.43
N LEU A 270 -5.68 16.33 -10.41
CA LEU A 270 -4.61 17.31 -10.20
C LEU A 270 -4.92 18.32 -9.10
N HIS A 271 -6.20 18.67 -8.88
CA HIS A 271 -6.58 19.55 -7.76
C HIS A 271 -6.36 18.86 -6.41
N PHE A 272 -6.64 17.55 -6.32
CA PHE A 272 -6.36 16.75 -5.12
C PHE A 272 -4.86 16.61 -4.91
N LYS A 273 -4.08 16.36 -5.97
CA LYS A 273 -2.61 16.32 -5.91
C LYS A 273 -2.04 17.62 -5.33
N GLN A 274 -2.43 18.77 -5.89
CA GLN A 274 -1.98 20.08 -5.42
C GLN A 274 -2.32 20.30 -3.94
N SER A 275 -3.56 19.95 -3.55
CA SER A 275 -4.00 20.03 -2.16
C SER A 275 -3.14 19.21 -1.21
N ALA A 276 -2.94 17.93 -1.52
CA ALA A 276 -2.14 17.02 -0.71
C ALA A 276 -0.71 17.53 -0.55
N LEU A 277 -0.06 17.94 -1.66
CA LEU A 277 1.30 18.48 -1.63
C LEU A 277 1.40 19.76 -0.79
N GLN A 278 0.45 20.69 -0.94
CA GLN A 278 0.41 21.90 -0.09
C GLN A 278 0.27 21.52 1.39
N ARG A 279 -0.65 20.60 1.73
CA ARG A 279 -0.81 20.13 3.10
C ARG A 279 0.46 19.47 3.65
N ARG A 280 1.19 18.69 2.86
CA ARG A 280 2.47 18.10 3.28
C ARG A 280 3.53 19.16 3.56
N ILE A 281 3.66 20.17 2.69
CA ILE A 281 4.64 21.25 2.84
C ILE A 281 4.40 22.07 4.12
N HIS A 282 3.13 22.22 4.53
CA HIS A 282 2.75 23.02 5.71
C HIS A 282 2.46 22.17 6.96
N ASP A 283 2.80 20.88 6.99
CA ASP A 283 2.49 19.93 8.08
C ASP A 283 0.99 19.90 8.47
N GLN A 284 0.11 19.96 7.46
CA GLN A 284 -1.34 20.17 7.58
C GLN A 284 -2.21 18.99 7.12
N LEU A 285 -1.66 17.77 7.06
CA LEU A 285 -2.34 16.58 6.53
C LEU A 285 -3.51 16.06 7.39
N ALA A 286 -3.68 16.60 8.60
CA ALA A 286 -4.82 16.35 9.49
C ALA A 286 -5.50 17.65 9.99
N HIS A 287 -5.34 18.77 9.26
CA HIS A 287 -5.83 20.07 9.71
C HIS A 287 -7.17 20.48 9.07
N ARG A 288 -8.04 21.08 9.90
CA ARG A 288 -9.34 21.64 9.50
C ARG A 288 -9.18 22.80 8.49
N PRO A 289 -10.19 23.06 7.64
CA PRO A 289 -11.44 22.29 7.52
C PRO A 289 -11.21 20.96 6.77
N PHE A 290 -11.70 19.89 7.39
CA PHE A 290 -11.90 18.61 6.72
C PHE A 290 -12.84 18.86 5.54
N ASN A 291 -12.55 18.25 4.39
CA ASN A 291 -13.38 18.27 3.20
C ASN A 291 -13.30 19.52 2.31
N ARG A 292 -12.14 20.22 2.29
CA ARG A 292 -11.86 21.23 1.26
C ARG A 292 -10.53 20.96 0.56
N LEU A 293 -10.55 21.08 -0.77
CA LEU A 293 -9.37 20.92 -1.62
C LEU A 293 -8.33 22.02 -1.44
N LEU A 294 -8.70 23.21 -0.98
CA LEU A 294 -7.73 24.28 -0.72
C LEU A 294 -8.01 24.88 0.64
N LEU A 295 -6.95 25.09 1.41
CA LEU A 295 -7.02 25.84 2.64
C LEU A 295 -7.17 27.32 2.29
N PRO A 296 -8.09 28.06 2.93
CA PRO A 296 -8.16 29.51 2.78
C PRO A 296 -6.79 30.15 3.05
N SER A 297 -6.44 31.21 2.31
CA SER A 297 -5.17 31.96 2.47
C SER A 297 -4.90 32.46 3.90
N LYS A 298 -5.94 32.53 4.74
CA LYS A 298 -5.83 32.83 6.17
C LYS A 298 -5.14 31.75 7.01
N HIS A 299 -4.97 30.53 6.47
CA HIS A 299 -4.34 29.38 7.16
C HIS A 299 -2.98 28.99 6.58
N SER A 300 -2.53 29.63 5.49
CA SER A 300 -1.28 29.29 4.81
C SER A 300 -0.02 29.89 5.43
N GLY A 301 -0.10 30.57 6.58
CA GLY A 301 1.04 31.23 7.24
C GLY A 301 1.73 32.34 6.44
N LEU A 302 1.39 32.49 5.16
CA LEU A 302 1.83 33.57 4.29
C LEU A 302 1.15 34.88 4.74
N PRO A 303 1.90 35.98 4.90
CA PRO A 303 1.32 37.28 5.19
C PRO A 303 0.30 37.61 4.10
N ALA A 304 -0.90 38.02 4.51
CA ALA A 304 -1.92 38.50 3.59
C ALA A 304 -1.31 39.61 2.73
N ALA A 305 -1.36 39.46 1.41
CA ALA A 305 -0.93 40.51 0.49
C ALA A 305 -1.63 41.83 0.87
N ASP A 306 -0.83 42.88 1.06
CA ASP A 306 -1.33 44.21 1.42
C ASP A 306 -2.34 44.68 0.35
N PRO A 307 -3.58 45.01 0.73
CA PRO A 307 -4.57 45.51 -0.23
C PRO A 307 -4.14 46.79 -0.98
N ARG A 308 -3.03 47.43 -0.58
CA ARG A 308 -2.50 48.65 -1.20
C ARG A 308 -1.66 48.43 -2.47
N GLU A 309 -1.33 47.20 -2.85
CA GLU A 309 -0.55 46.93 -4.09
C GLU A 309 -1.40 46.81 -5.38
N ARG A 310 -2.68 47.21 -5.37
CA ARG A 310 -3.41 47.46 -6.62
C ARG A 310 -3.00 48.79 -7.21
N VAL A 311 -1.89 48.78 -7.96
CA VAL A 311 -1.52 49.84 -8.89
C VAL A 311 -2.64 49.99 -9.93
N GLN A 312 -3.21 51.19 -10.01
CA GLN A 312 -4.12 51.60 -11.09
C GLN A 312 -3.35 51.66 -12.42
N PRO A 313 -3.96 51.23 -13.54
CA PRO A 313 -3.37 51.42 -14.85
C PRO A 313 -3.61 52.87 -15.33
N ASP A 314 -2.53 53.54 -15.71
CA ASP A 314 -2.52 54.59 -16.73
C ASP A 314 -1.93 54.00 -18.02
#